data_AF-A0A0J6BZC5-F1
#
_entry.id   AF-A0A0J6BZC5-F1
#
_cell.length_a   1.000
_cell.length_b   1.000
_cell.length_c   1.000
_cell.angle_alpha   90.00
_cell.angle_beta   90.00
_cell.angle_gamma   90.00
#
_symmetry.space_group_name_H-M   'P 1'
#
loop_
_entity.id
_entity.type
_entity.pdbx_description
1 polymer ?
#
loop_
_entity_poly.entity_id
_entity_poly.type
_entity_poly.pdbx_seq_one_letter_code
_entity_poly.pdbx_strand_id
1 'polypeptide(L)'
;MSVHPVSATSQLTQLREEIARIEGAQAMMASINAALQRGDVYALQRQNLSPQHISDLLLRHRRGLPAYPDYLFCHNEEYLDVLRSQLAELTVERDPTPMAVNY
;
A
#
# COMPACT_ATOMS: atom_id res chain seq x y z
N MET A 1 19.53 -29.31 -0.98
CA MET A 1 18.38 -28.39 -0.88
C MET A 1 18.32 -27.60 -2.18
N SER A 2 17.39 -27.93 -3.07
CA SER A 2 17.26 -27.25 -4.35
C SER A 2 16.60 -25.89 -4.13
N VAL A 3 17.40 -24.83 -4.15
CA VAL A 3 16.90 -23.46 -4.18
C VAL A 3 16.37 -23.27 -5.60
N HIS A 4 15.07 -23.50 -5.80
CA HIS A 4 14.45 -23.19 -7.09
C HIS A 4 14.60 -21.68 -7.30
N PRO A 5 15.21 -21.23 -8.41
CA PRO A 5 15.25 -19.81 -8.71
C PRO A 5 13.80 -19.37 -8.89
N VAL A 6 13.30 -18.53 -7.97
CA VAL A 6 12.06 -17.80 -8.18
C VAL A 6 12.27 -17.06 -9.50
N SER A 7 11.56 -17.47 -10.56
CA SER A 7 11.70 -16.86 -11.87
C SER A 7 11.56 -15.34 -11.71
N ALA A 8 12.40 -14.54 -12.35
CA ALA A 8 12.34 -13.08 -12.27
C ALA A 8 10.94 -12.52 -12.60
N THR A 9 10.15 -13.27 -13.41
CA THR A 9 8.73 -12.96 -13.66
C THR A 9 7.86 -13.11 -12.41
N SER A 10 8.12 -14.13 -11.59
CA SER A 10 7.45 -14.33 -10.29
C SER A 10 7.82 -13.25 -9.29
N GLN A 11 9.07 -12.77 -9.27
CA GLN A 11 9.48 -11.67 -8.39
C GLN A 11 8.83 -10.34 -8.78
N LEU A 12 8.79 -10.02 -10.08
CA LEU A 12 8.08 -8.83 -10.59
C LEU A 12 6.59 -8.85 -10.24
N THR A 13 5.93 -9.99 -10.40
CA THR A 13 4.51 -10.12 -10.03
C THR A 13 4.32 -9.93 -8.52
N GLN A 14 5.17 -10.55 -7.69
CA GLN A 14 5.12 -10.39 -6.23
C GLN A 14 5.28 -8.93 -5.78
N LEU A 15 6.24 -8.20 -6.36
CA LEU A 15 6.44 -6.78 -6.05
C LEU A 15 5.24 -5.92 -6.45
N ARG A 16 4.66 -6.16 -7.64
CA ARG A 16 3.46 -5.43 -8.09
C ARG A 16 2.27 -5.69 -7.18
N GLU A 17 2.07 -6.94 -6.78
CA GLU A 17 0.99 -7.29 -5.86
C GLU A 17 1.20 -6.68 -4.47
N GLU A 18 2.43 -6.66 -3.97
CA GLU A 18 2.75 -6.04 -2.68
C GLU A 18 2.52 -4.52 -2.70
N ILE A 19 2.98 -3.83 -3.75
CA ILE A 19 2.70 -2.40 -3.97
C ILE A 19 1.19 -2.16 -3.96
N ALA A 20 0.42 -2.93 -4.77
CA ALA A 20 -1.03 -2.76 -4.85
C ALA A 20 -1.74 -3.03 -3.51
N ARG A 21 -1.23 -3.98 -2.70
CA ARG A 21 -1.75 -4.26 -1.35
C ARG A 21 -1.56 -3.05 -0.43
N ILE A 22 -0.35 -2.46 -0.39
CA ILE A 22 -0.04 -1.34 0.49
C ILE A 22 -0.81 -0.08 0.07
N GLU A 23 -0.85 0.22 -1.23
CA GLU A 23 -1.62 1.35 -1.77
C GLU A 23 -3.12 1.19 -1.43
N GLY A 24 -3.66 -0.02 -1.60
CA GLY A 24 -5.04 -0.33 -1.22
C GLY A 24 -5.31 -0.15 0.28
N ALA A 25 -4.37 -0.57 1.13
CA ALA A 25 -4.46 -0.38 2.58
C ALA A 25 -4.42 1.11 2.97
N GLN A 26 -3.50 1.90 2.41
CA GLN A 26 -3.43 3.35 2.66
C GLN A 26 -4.70 4.07 2.20
N ALA A 27 -5.23 3.72 1.02
CA ALA A 27 -6.48 4.30 0.52
C ALA A 27 -7.65 4.00 1.47
N MET A 28 -7.73 2.78 2.00
CA MET A 28 -8.71 2.40 3.01
C MET A 28 -8.53 3.21 4.30
N MET A 29 -7.30 3.34 4.81
CA MET A 29 -6.98 4.12 6.00
C MET A 29 -7.39 5.59 5.85
N ALA A 30 -7.07 6.20 4.70
CA ALA A 30 -7.44 7.58 4.38
C ALA A 30 -8.97 7.75 4.31
N SER A 31 -9.66 6.80 3.66
CA SER A 31 -11.12 6.77 3.57
C SER A 31 -11.77 6.72 4.97
N ILE A 32 -11.25 5.87 5.86
CA ILE A 32 -11.74 5.74 7.24
C ILE A 32 -11.54 7.04 8.03
N ASN A 33 -10.35 7.64 7.97
CA ASN A 33 -10.08 8.92 8.61
C ASN A 33 -11.05 10.01 8.12
N ALA A 34 -11.26 10.10 6.80
CA ALA A 34 -12.15 11.09 6.21
C ALA A 34 -13.62 10.84 6.57
N ALA A 35 -14.06 9.57 6.64
CA ALA A 35 -15.40 9.21 7.09
C ALA A 35 -15.65 9.62 8.55
N LEU A 36 -14.69 9.37 9.43
CA LEU A 36 -14.76 9.79 10.83
C LEU A 36 -14.85 11.31 10.97
N GLN A 37 -14.00 12.05 10.26
CA GLN A 37 -14.02 13.52 10.27
C GLN A 37 -15.36 14.11 9.81
N ARG A 38 -16.03 13.47 8.84
CA ARG A 38 -17.35 13.87 8.36
C ARG A 38 -18.51 13.38 9.24
N GLY A 39 -18.25 12.51 10.22
CA GLY A 39 -19.29 11.83 11.00
C GLY A 39 -20.09 10.80 10.18
N ASP A 40 -19.54 10.31 9.07
CA ASP A 40 -20.19 9.35 8.17
C ASP A 40 -19.96 7.91 8.63
N VAL A 41 -20.80 7.46 9.57
CA VAL A 41 -20.73 6.10 10.11
C VAL A 41 -21.09 5.04 9.06
N TYR A 42 -21.93 5.39 8.08
CA TYR A 42 -22.33 4.45 7.03
C TYR A 42 -21.17 4.14 6.09
N ALA A 43 -20.34 5.14 5.76
CA ALA A 43 -19.11 4.93 5.02
C ALA A 43 -18.15 3.97 5.73
N LEU A 44 -18.07 3.99 7.07
CA LEU A 44 -17.26 3.05 7.86
C LEU A 44 -17.80 1.63 7.80
N GLN A 45 -19.12 1.46 7.88
CA GLN A 45 -19.77 0.14 7.78
C GLN A 45 -19.52 -0.53 6.42
N ARG A 46 -19.35 0.26 5.35
CA ARG A 46 -19.04 -0.25 4.01
C ARG A 46 -17.59 -0.73 3.82
N GLN A 47 -16.69 -0.45 4.77
CA GLN A 47 -15.27 -0.85 4.70
C GLN A 47 -15.04 -2.32 5.08
N ASN A 48 -16.09 -3.15 5.23
CA ASN A 48 -16.02 -4.54 5.69
C ASN A 48 -15.29 -4.70 7.04
N LEU A 49 -15.29 -3.66 7.87
CA LEU A 49 -14.73 -3.70 9.22
C LEU A 49 -15.70 -4.39 10.19
N SER A 50 -15.15 -5.05 11.20
CA SER A 50 -16.00 -5.60 12.27
C SER A 50 -16.68 -4.47 13.07
N PRO A 51 -17.88 -4.70 13.62
CA PRO A 51 -18.57 -3.72 14.45
C PRO A 51 -17.74 -3.24 15.65
N GLN A 52 -16.92 -4.14 16.22
CA GLN A 52 -16.01 -3.83 17.31
C GLN A 52 -14.92 -2.85 16.86
N HIS A 53 -14.30 -3.11 15.70
CA HIS A 53 -13.27 -2.23 15.16
C HIS A 53 -13.83 -0.84 14.84
N ILE A 54 -15.03 -0.75 14.26
CA ILE A 54 -15.71 0.54 14.03
C ILE A 54 -15.93 1.30 15.35
N SER A 55 -16.34 0.60 16.40
CA SER A 55 -16.55 1.21 17.73
C SER A 55 -15.25 1.77 18.32
N ASP A 56 -14.13 1.05 18.17
CA ASP A 56 -12.82 1.51 18.63
C ASP A 56 -12.36 2.76 17.87
N LEU A 57 -12.55 2.79 16.54
CA LEU A 57 -12.23 3.93 15.69
C LEU A 57 -13.05 5.18 16.07
N LEU A 58 -14.35 5.01 16.34
CA LEU A 58 -15.23 6.08 16.82
C LEU A 58 -14.80 6.59 18.21
N LEU A 59 -14.44 5.69 19.13
CA LEU A 59 -13.97 6.07 20.46
C LEU A 59 -12.67 6.87 20.38
N ARG A 60 -11.75 6.46 19.52
CA ARG A 60 -10.48 7.16 19.27
C ARG A 60 -10.73 8.55 18.70
N HIS A 61 -11.63 8.67 17.71
CA HIS A 61 -12.02 9.95 17.12
C HIS A 61 -12.65 10.90 18.15
N ARG A 62 -13.51 10.39 19.04
CA ARG A 62 -14.09 11.18 20.15
C ARG A 62 -13.04 11.73 21.12
N ARG A 63 -11.87 11.11 21.21
CA ARG A 63 -10.73 11.58 22.01
C ARG A 63 -9.86 12.60 21.26
N GLY A 64 -10.27 13.03 20.06
CA GLY A 64 -9.52 13.95 19.21
C GLY A 64 -8.33 13.29 18.50
N LEU A 65 -8.25 11.96 18.51
CA LEU A 65 -7.17 11.23 17.85
C LEU A 65 -7.63 10.73 16.48
N PRO A 66 -6.76 10.77 15.44
CA PRO A 66 -7.07 10.15 14.17
C PRO A 66 -7.17 8.62 14.36
N ALA A 67 -7.98 7.97 13.52
CA ALA A 67 -8.05 6.51 13.47
C ALA A 67 -6.70 5.94 13.04
N TYR A 68 -6.17 6.45 11.93
CA TYR A 68 -4.83 6.16 11.45
C TYR A 68 -3.98 7.44 11.51
N PRO A 69 -2.91 7.48 12.33
CA PRO A 69 -2.04 8.64 12.43
C PRO A 69 -1.13 8.81 11.21
N ASP A 70 -0.69 10.05 10.98
CA ASP A 70 0.12 10.46 9.82
C ASP A 70 1.41 9.66 9.65
N TYR A 71 2.07 9.29 10.76
CA TYR A 71 3.30 8.51 10.70
C TYR A 71 3.14 7.14 10.01
N LEU A 72 1.94 6.54 10.04
CA LEU A 72 1.68 5.29 9.30
C LEU A 72 1.63 5.54 7.79
N PHE A 73 1.12 6.70 7.36
CA PHE A 73 1.13 7.07 5.95
C PHE A 73 2.55 7.31 5.48
N CYS A 74 3.35 8.08 6.23
CA CYS A 74 4.77 8.31 5.92
C CYS A 74 5.54 7.00 5.80
N HIS A 75 5.36 6.09 6.77
CA HIS A 75 6.01 4.79 6.74
C HIS A 75 5.62 3.93 5.53
N ASN A 76 4.34 3.93 5.16
CA ASN A 76 3.88 3.18 4.00
C ASN A 76 4.39 3.80 2.68
N GLU A 77 4.47 5.13 2.56
CA GLU A 77 5.08 5.80 1.40
C GLU A 77 6.57 5.45 1.28
N GLU A 78 7.34 5.52 2.37
CA GLU A 78 8.75 5.13 2.38
C GLU A 78 8.94 3.68 1.92
N TYR A 79 8.07 2.78 2.37
CA TYR A 79 8.12 1.38 1.97
C TYR A 79 7.72 1.17 0.50
N LEU A 80 6.70 1.90 0.02
CA LEU A 80 6.32 1.90 -1.40
C LEU A 80 7.44 2.41 -2.30
N ASP A 81 8.17 3.43 -1.89
CA ASP A 81 9.32 3.97 -2.65
C ASP A 81 10.42 2.93 -2.81
N VAL A 82 10.71 2.16 -1.76
CA VAL A 82 11.66 1.03 -1.82
C VAL A 82 11.17 -0.03 -2.80
N LEU A 83 9.90 -0.46 -2.71
CA LEU A 83 9.35 -1.49 -3.59
C LEU A 83 9.29 -1.05 -5.06
N ARG A 84 8.93 0.21 -5.32
CA ARG A 84 8.92 0.81 -6.67
C ARG A 84 10.33 0.89 -7.25
N SER A 85 11.34 1.21 -6.43
CA SER A 85 12.74 1.21 -6.85
C SER A 85 13.20 -0.20 -7.24
N GLN A 86 12.91 -1.21 -6.43
CA GLN A 86 13.21 -2.62 -6.74
C GLN A 86 12.49 -3.10 -8.01
N LEU A 87 11.22 -2.70 -8.19
CA LEU A 87 10.47 -2.99 -9.40
C LEU A 87 11.16 -2.39 -10.64
N ALA A 88 11.59 -1.12 -10.56
CA ALA A 88 12.26 -0.43 -11.65
C ALA A 88 13.57 -1.13 -12.05
N GLU A 89 14.42 -1.48 -11.07
CA GLU A 89 15.68 -2.20 -11.31
C GLU A 89 15.46 -3.53 -12.06
N LEU A 90 14.50 -4.34 -11.60
CA LEU A 90 14.17 -5.62 -12.23
C LEU A 90 13.54 -5.46 -13.62
N THR A 91 12.84 -4.36 -13.88
CA THR A 91 12.32 -4.09 -15.23
C THR A 91 13.43 -3.68 -16.20
N VAL A 92 14.41 -2.90 -15.75
CA VAL A 92 15.55 -2.45 -16.58
C VAL A 92 16.48 -3.62 -16.91
N GLU A 93 16.75 -4.50 -15.95
CA GLU A 93 17.58 -5.70 -16.18
C GLU A 93 16.98 -6.62 -17.25
N ARG A 94 15.64 -6.61 -17.39
CA ARG A 94 14.91 -7.47 -18.32
C ARG A 94 14.79 -6.90 -19.73
N ASP A 95 14.88 -5.58 -19.88
CA ASP A 95 14.76 -4.90 -21.17
C ASP A 95 15.92 -3.90 -21.33
N PRO A 96 17.15 -4.39 -21.56
CA PRO A 96 18.28 -3.53 -21.89
C PRO A 96 17.99 -2.95 -23.27
N THR A 97 17.47 -1.73 -23.30
CA THR A 97 17.24 -1.00 -24.55
C THR A 97 18.54 -1.06 -25.34
N PRO A 98 18.57 -1.60 -26.58
CA PRO A 98 19.79 -1.56 -27.36
C PRO A 98 20.06 -0.09 -27.63
N MET A 99 21.14 0.44 -27.04
CA MET A 99 21.71 1.73 -27.40
C MET A 99 21.83 1.73 -28.93
N ALA A 100 20.93 2.46 -29.59
CA ALA A 100 21.02 2.69 -31.02
C ALA A 100 22.29 3.50 -31.23
N VAL A 101 23.38 2.78 -31.53
CA VAL A 101 24.63 3.36 -32.02
C VAL A 101 24.32 3.88 -33.42
N ASN A 102 23.90 5.15 -33.50
CA ASN A 102 23.89 5.88 -34.76
C ASN A 102 25.35 6.13 -35.15
N TYR A 103 25.81 5.41 -36.17
CA TYR A 103 27.03 5.70 -36.94
C TYR A 103 26.84 6.94 -37.83
#